data_AF-A0A7S3C3K5-F1
#
_entry.id   AF-A0A7S3C3K5-F1
#
_cell.length_a   1.000
_cell.length_b   1.000
_cell.length_c   1.000
_cell.angle_alpha   90.00
_cell.angle_beta   90.00
_cell.angle_gamma   90.00
#
_symmetry.space_group_name_H-M   'P 1'
#
loop_
_entity.id
_entity.type
_entity.pdbx_description
1 polymer ?
#
loop_
_entity_poly.entity_id
_entity_poly.type
_entity_poly.pdbx_seq_one_letter_code
_entity_poly.pdbx_strand_id
1 'polypeptide(L)'
;FFFHTMGGREGLVDTAVKTAETGYMARRLMKALEDLTVGYDGSVRNSEGNLLQFRYGDDGLDPAYMEDKGGRPLNFDRVYLIERNHSSEGEHVPVSGDELRKMVEDHVTSPEFRKLVHNGKEDELTFSDGGATGVHGAAPAGAKG
;
A
#
# COMPACT_ATOMS: atom_id res chain seq x y z
N PHE A 1 -14.82 -13.05 54.06
CA PHE A 1 -15.83 -12.17 53.44
C PHE A 1 -15.34 -10.72 53.27
N PHE A 2 -14.82 -10.07 54.32
CA PHE A 2 -14.37 -8.66 54.28
C PHE A 2 -13.23 -8.33 53.29
N PHE A 3 -12.22 -9.22 53.16
CA PHE A 3 -11.09 -8.99 52.25
C PHE A 3 -11.43 -9.19 50.76
N HIS A 4 -12.45 -10.00 50.45
CA HIS A 4 -12.88 -10.25 49.07
C HIS A 4 -13.65 -9.04 48.49
N THR A 5 -14.48 -8.39 49.32
CA THR A 5 -15.21 -7.19 48.93
C THR A 5 -14.31 -5.95 48.83
N MET A 6 -13.21 -5.89 49.59
CA MET A 6 -12.19 -4.83 49.43
C MET A 6 -11.54 -4.84 48.04
N GLY A 7 -11.14 -6.01 47.53
CA GLY A 7 -10.56 -6.12 46.18
C GLY A 7 -11.56 -5.85 45.05
N GLY A 8 -12.84 -6.19 45.24
CA GLY A 8 -13.88 -5.93 44.24
C GLY A 8 -14.15 -4.44 43.97
N ARG A 9 -13.99 -3.58 44.99
CA ARG A 9 -14.22 -2.13 44.84
C ARG A 9 -13.12 -1.45 44.01
N GLU A 10 -11.88 -1.91 44.13
CA GLU A 10 -10.76 -1.38 43.36
C GLU A 10 -10.94 -1.63 41.86
N GLY A 11 -11.36 -2.85 41.48
CA GLY A 11 -11.66 -3.17 40.07
C GLY A 11 -12.81 -2.35 39.48
N LEU A 12 -13.85 -2.05 40.27
CA LEU A 12 -14.95 -1.18 39.83
C LEU A 12 -14.50 0.27 39.62
N VAL A 13 -13.69 0.81 40.53
CA VAL A 13 -13.18 2.18 40.42
C VAL A 13 -12.17 2.29 39.27
N ASP A 14 -11.25 1.33 39.13
CA ASP A 14 -10.24 1.31 38.06
C ASP A 14 -10.88 1.27 36.67
N THR A 15 -11.90 0.43 36.49
CA THR A 15 -12.65 0.35 35.23
C THR A 15 -13.36 1.67 34.91
N ALA A 16 -14.00 2.29 35.92
CA ALA A 16 -14.71 3.56 35.74
C ALA A 16 -13.76 4.71 35.37
N VAL A 17 -12.60 4.81 36.03
CA VAL A 17 -11.61 5.86 35.76
C VAL A 17 -10.96 5.66 34.39
N LYS A 18 -10.50 4.44 34.06
CA LYS A 18 -9.89 4.14 32.75
C LYS A 18 -10.83 4.42 31.59
N THR A 19 -12.13 4.14 31.75
CA THR A 19 -13.14 4.43 30.73
C THR A 19 -13.28 5.93 30.48
N ALA A 20 -13.30 6.75 31.55
CA ALA A 20 -13.43 8.19 31.43
C ALA A 20 -12.21 8.81 30.70
N GLU A 21 -11.00 8.38 31.05
CA GLU A 21 -9.77 8.89 30.43
C GLU A 21 -9.66 8.48 28.97
N THR A 22 -9.85 7.19 28.67
CA THR A 22 -9.77 6.67 27.29
C THR A 22 -10.84 7.27 26.39
N GLY A 23 -12.08 7.42 26.88
CA GLY A 23 -13.17 8.04 26.13
C GLY A 23 -12.95 9.51 25.84
N TYR A 24 -12.42 10.28 26.80
CA TYR A 24 -12.11 11.69 26.59
C TYR A 24 -10.97 11.88 25.58
N MET A 25 -9.92 11.06 25.66
CA MET A 25 -8.84 11.07 24.67
C MET A 25 -9.37 10.75 23.27
N ALA A 26 -10.15 9.67 23.13
CA ALA A 26 -10.73 9.27 21.86
C ALA A 26 -11.60 10.40 21.26
N ARG A 27 -12.45 11.05 22.06
CA ARG A 27 -13.30 12.17 21.59
C ARG A 27 -12.48 13.34 21.09
N ARG A 28 -11.41 13.72 21.81
CA ARG A 28 -10.52 14.82 21.41
C ARG A 28 -9.81 14.52 20.09
N LEU A 29 -9.32 13.30 19.92
CA LEU A 29 -8.67 12.87 18.68
C LEU A 29 -9.66 12.83 17.51
N MET A 30 -10.86 12.28 17.71
CA MET A 30 -11.91 12.29 16.67
C MET A 30 -12.24 13.71 16.21
N LYS A 31 -12.41 14.65 17.15
CA LYS A 31 -12.71 16.05 16.80
C LYS A 31 -11.56 16.79 16.14
N ALA A 32 -10.32 16.43 16.44
CA ALA A 32 -9.16 17.01 15.77
C ALA A 32 -8.97 16.50 14.33
N LEU A 33 -9.41 15.26 14.05
CA LEU A 33 -9.15 14.58 12.77
C LEU A 33 -10.37 14.48 11.86
N GLU A 34 -11.56 14.93 12.29
CA GLU A 34 -12.81 14.79 11.51
C GLU A 34 -12.82 15.57 10.19
N ASP A 35 -11.94 16.56 10.07
CA ASP A 35 -11.84 17.44 8.92
C ASP A 35 -10.84 16.95 7.85
N LEU A 36 -10.11 15.87 8.13
CA LEU A 36 -9.08 15.37 7.23
C LEU A 36 -9.69 14.55 6.09
N THR A 37 -9.27 14.85 4.87
CA THR A 37 -9.73 14.16 3.66
C THR A 37 -8.56 13.84 2.73
N VAL A 38 -8.71 12.76 1.96
CA VAL A 38 -7.75 12.35 0.93
C VAL A 38 -8.18 12.96 -0.40
N GLY A 39 -7.30 13.77 -0.99
CA GLY A 39 -7.50 14.36 -2.31
C GLY A 39 -7.33 13.34 -3.44
N TYR A 40 -7.79 13.70 -4.65
CA TYR A 40 -7.62 12.87 -5.85
C TYR A 40 -6.15 12.61 -6.21
N ASP A 41 -5.23 13.44 -5.74
CA ASP A 41 -3.79 13.29 -5.90
C ASP A 41 -3.15 12.36 -4.86
N GLY A 42 -3.96 11.78 -3.95
CA GLY A 42 -3.49 10.90 -2.88
C GLY A 42 -2.90 11.64 -1.66
N SER A 43 -2.96 12.98 -1.64
CA SER A 43 -2.50 13.79 -0.50
C SER A 43 -3.59 13.93 0.57
N VAL A 44 -3.21 14.08 1.84
CA VAL A 44 -4.13 14.34 2.95
C VAL A 44 -4.16 15.84 3.24
N ARG A 45 -5.36 16.43 3.21
CA ARG A 45 -5.58 17.86 3.38
C ARG A 45 -6.69 18.13 4.42
N ASN A 46 -6.62 19.29 5.07
CA ASN A 46 -7.73 19.80 5.90
C ASN A 46 -8.75 20.57 5.02
N SER A 47 -9.85 21.04 5.61
CA SER A 47 -10.88 21.85 4.91
C SER A 47 -10.37 23.16 4.35
N GLU A 48 -9.34 23.75 4.96
CA GLU A 48 -8.70 24.99 4.48
C GLU A 48 -7.75 24.76 3.29
N GLY A 49 -7.53 23.50 2.91
CA GLY A 49 -6.63 23.11 1.81
C GLY A 49 -5.16 23.00 2.21
N ASN A 50 -4.83 23.09 3.49
CA ASN A 50 -3.48 22.85 4.01
C ASN A 50 -3.11 21.38 3.85
N LEU A 51 -1.91 21.14 3.29
CA LEU A 51 -1.38 19.80 3.07
C LEU A 51 -0.69 19.28 4.34
N LEU A 52 -1.19 18.16 4.85
CA LEU A 52 -0.66 17.50 6.06
C LEU A 52 0.24 16.32 5.72
N GLN A 53 -0.12 15.56 4.68
CA GLN A 53 0.66 14.43 4.20
C GLN A 53 0.66 14.41 2.67
N PHE A 54 1.83 14.27 2.05
CA PHE A 54 1.95 14.22 0.59
C PHE A 54 1.33 12.97 -0.02
N ARG A 55 1.42 11.84 0.68
CA ARG A 55 0.85 10.56 0.29
C ARG A 55 0.24 9.89 1.52
N TYR A 56 -1.04 9.59 1.46
CA TYR A 56 -1.76 8.91 2.55
C TYR A 56 -0.99 7.67 3.03
N GLY A 57 -0.72 7.55 4.34
CA GLY A 57 -0.07 6.35 4.89
C GLY A 57 1.36 6.09 4.41
N ASP A 58 2.01 7.05 3.72
CA ASP A 58 3.30 6.90 3.01
C ASP A 58 3.26 5.97 1.77
N ASP A 59 2.41 4.94 1.78
CA ASP A 59 2.23 3.97 0.71
C ASP A 59 0.96 4.16 -0.13
N GLY A 60 0.01 4.98 0.32
CA GLY A 60 -1.28 5.22 -0.33
C GLY A 60 -2.27 4.07 -0.16
N LEU A 61 -2.02 3.15 0.78
CA LEU A 61 -2.81 1.94 0.94
C LEU A 61 -3.76 2.05 2.12
N ASP A 62 -5.01 1.70 1.91
CA ASP A 62 -6.01 1.70 2.97
C ASP A 62 -5.94 0.38 3.77
N PRO A 63 -5.70 0.45 5.10
CA PRO A 63 -5.58 -0.72 5.96
C PRO A 63 -6.84 -1.59 6.01
N ALA A 64 -8.02 -1.04 5.69
CA ALA A 64 -9.26 -1.83 5.61
C ALA A 64 -9.27 -2.80 4.42
N TYR A 65 -8.49 -2.51 3.37
CA TYR A 65 -8.36 -3.35 2.17
C TYR A 65 -7.09 -4.20 2.17
N MET A 66 -6.26 -4.12 3.21
CA MET A 66 -5.08 -4.97 3.33
C MET A 66 -5.52 -6.42 3.57
N GLU A 67 -5.00 -7.35 2.76
CA GLU A 67 -5.41 -8.76 2.84
C GLU A 67 -4.78 -9.50 4.03
N ASP A 68 -3.56 -9.14 4.40
CA ASP A 68 -2.80 -9.87 5.40
C ASP A 68 -2.94 -9.28 6.80
N LYS A 69 -3.06 -10.17 7.80
CA LYS A 69 -3.14 -9.80 9.22
C LYS A 69 -1.87 -9.11 9.72
N GLY A 70 -0.75 -9.26 9.02
CA GLY A 70 0.51 -8.58 9.30
C GLY A 70 0.61 -7.16 8.74
N GLY A 71 -0.47 -6.60 8.17
CA GLY A 71 -0.43 -5.28 7.53
C GLY A 71 0.28 -5.29 6.18
N ARG A 72 0.42 -6.46 5.55
CA ARG A 72 0.89 -6.56 4.18
C ARG A 72 -0.27 -6.33 3.21
N PRO A 73 -0.07 -5.60 2.11
CA PRO A 73 -1.15 -5.31 1.16
C PRO A 73 -1.75 -6.56 0.53
N LEU A 74 -0.90 -7.58 0.27
CA LEU A 74 -1.27 -8.79 -0.45
C LEU A 74 -0.83 -10.04 0.30
N ASN A 75 -1.69 -11.06 0.35
CA ASN A 75 -1.35 -12.37 0.88
C ASN A 75 -0.90 -13.29 -0.27
N PHE A 76 0.42 -13.38 -0.49
CA PHE A 76 0.99 -14.17 -1.57
C PHE A 76 0.64 -15.67 -1.49
N ASP A 77 0.52 -16.25 -0.29
CA ASP A 77 0.16 -17.66 -0.14
C ASP A 77 -1.26 -17.93 -0.65
N ARG A 78 -2.19 -17.00 -0.37
CA ARG A 78 -3.56 -17.05 -0.87
C ARG A 78 -3.61 -16.86 -2.38
N VAL A 79 -2.90 -15.86 -2.91
CA VAL A 79 -2.85 -15.62 -4.37
C VAL A 79 -2.29 -16.83 -5.10
N TYR A 80 -1.19 -17.41 -4.59
CA TYR A 80 -0.59 -18.62 -5.15
C TYR A 80 -1.59 -19.79 -5.17
N LEU A 81 -2.35 -19.99 -4.10
CA LEU A 81 -3.35 -21.05 -4.03
C LEU A 81 -4.51 -20.83 -5.00
N ILE A 82 -4.99 -19.60 -5.15
CA ILE A 82 -6.03 -19.24 -6.13
C ILE A 82 -5.51 -19.54 -7.54
N GLU A 83 -4.30 -19.09 -7.87
CA GLU A 83 -3.70 -19.27 -9.20
C GLU A 83 -3.51 -20.75 -9.53
N ARG A 84 -3.01 -21.53 -8.58
CA ARG A 84 -2.87 -22.99 -8.71
C ARG A 84 -4.21 -23.68 -8.98
N ASN A 85 -5.30 -23.19 -8.41
CA ASN A 85 -6.63 -23.78 -8.58
C ASN A 85 -7.33 -23.29 -9.86
N HIS A 86 -7.03 -22.08 -10.33
CA HIS A 86 -7.57 -21.51 -11.57
C HIS A 86 -6.83 -22.00 -12.83
N SER A 87 -5.55 -22.37 -12.69
CA SER A 87 -4.75 -22.93 -13.78
C SER A 87 -5.21 -24.36 -14.07
N SER A 88 -5.71 -24.61 -15.28
CA SER A 88 -6.10 -25.96 -15.71
C SER A 88 -4.87 -26.87 -15.86
N GLU A 89 -4.86 -27.98 -15.12
CA GLU A 89 -4.04 -29.19 -15.25
C GLU A 89 -2.76 -29.07 -16.09
N GLY A 90 -1.67 -28.72 -15.40
CA GLY A 90 -0.30 -28.92 -15.86
C GLY A 90 0.62 -29.10 -14.66
N GLU A 91 1.51 -30.09 -14.72
CA GLU A 91 2.62 -30.22 -13.76
C GLU A 91 3.61 -29.09 -14.03
N HIS A 92 3.29 -27.89 -13.54
CA HIS A 92 4.14 -26.73 -13.70
C HIS A 92 5.32 -26.87 -12.74
N VAL A 93 6.50 -27.10 -13.31
CA VAL A 93 7.75 -27.08 -12.56
C VAL A 93 7.97 -25.64 -12.08
N PRO A 94 8.19 -25.41 -10.77
CA PRO A 94 8.50 -24.08 -10.26
C PRO A 94 9.80 -23.59 -10.91
N VAL A 95 9.69 -22.51 -11.66
CA VAL A 95 10.80 -21.91 -12.40
C VAL A 95 11.48 -20.89 -11.49
N SER A 96 12.81 -20.90 -11.46
CA SER A 96 13.57 -19.90 -10.70
C SER A 96 13.41 -18.50 -11.31
N GLY A 97 13.66 -17.44 -10.52
CA GLY A 97 13.52 -16.06 -11.00
C GLY A 97 14.35 -15.75 -12.26
N ASP A 98 15.55 -16.32 -12.34
CA ASP A 98 16.45 -16.16 -13.49
C ASP A 98 15.93 -16.87 -14.74
N GLU A 99 15.38 -18.08 -14.58
CA GLU A 99 14.77 -18.84 -15.67
C GLU A 99 13.45 -18.19 -16.14
N LEU A 100 12.64 -17.63 -15.23
CA LEU A 100 11.44 -16.87 -15.58
C LEU A 100 11.81 -15.64 -16.41
N ARG A 101 12.84 -14.90 -16.00
CA ARG A 101 13.31 -13.72 -16.74
C ARG A 101 13.73 -14.11 -18.15
N LYS A 102 14.50 -15.20 -18.28
CA LYS A 102 14.93 -15.72 -19.58
C LYS A 102 13.74 -16.16 -20.44
N MET A 103 12.78 -16.89 -19.86
CA MET A 103 11.56 -17.31 -20.56
C MET A 103 10.71 -16.13 -21.03
N VAL A 104 10.55 -15.11 -20.19
CA VAL A 104 9.82 -13.88 -20.56
C VAL A 104 10.54 -13.14 -21.67
N GLU A 105 11.88 -13.02 -21.59
CA GLU A 105 12.69 -12.34 -22.60
C GLU A 105 12.65 -13.08 -23.95
N ASP A 106 12.73 -14.41 -23.93
CA ASP A 106 12.55 -15.26 -25.11
C ASP A 106 11.13 -15.10 -25.71
N HIS A 107 10.10 -15.00 -24.86
CA HIS A 107 8.71 -14.87 -25.31
C HIS A 107 8.40 -13.48 -25.86
N VAL A 108 8.92 -12.40 -25.25
CA VAL A 108 8.78 -11.01 -25.72
C VAL A 108 9.51 -10.80 -27.05
N THR A 109 10.62 -11.51 -27.25
CA THR A 109 11.40 -11.46 -28.51
C THR A 109 10.73 -12.27 -29.63
N SER A 110 9.79 -13.16 -29.29
CA SER A 110 9.11 -14.01 -30.27
C SER A 110 8.34 -13.19 -31.33
N PRO A 111 8.34 -13.65 -32.60
CA PRO A 111 7.63 -12.95 -33.67
C PRO A 111 6.10 -12.95 -33.48
N GLU A 112 5.55 -13.84 -32.64
CA GLU A 112 4.13 -13.82 -32.27
C GLU A 112 3.80 -12.66 -31.34
N PHE A 113 4.62 -12.45 -30.29
CA PHE A 113 4.45 -11.33 -29.37
C PHE A 113 4.67 -9.98 -30.07
N ARG A 114 5.70 -9.89 -30.94
CA ARG A 114 5.97 -8.66 -31.72
C ARG A 114 4.81 -8.28 -32.63
N LYS A 115 4.07 -9.25 -33.17
CA LYS A 115 2.85 -9.01 -33.98
C LYS A 115 1.70 -8.43 -33.14
N LEU A 116 1.57 -8.80 -31.86
CA LEU A 116 0.59 -8.19 -30.96
C LEU A 116 0.95 -6.75 -30.62
N VAL A 117 2.24 -6.44 -30.46
CA VAL A 117 2.71 -5.09 -30.11
C VAL A 117 2.61 -4.11 -31.29
N HIS A 118 2.70 -4.59 -32.54
CA HIS A 118 2.69 -3.76 -33.75
C HIS A 118 1.37 -3.01 -34.08
N ASN A 119 0.35 -3.05 -33.21
CA ASN A 119 -0.79 -2.15 -33.30
C ASN A 119 -0.62 -0.83 -32.55
N GLY A 120 0.55 -0.55 -31.95
CA GLY A 120 0.84 0.75 -31.35
C GLY A 120 2.33 1.02 -31.25
N LYS A 121 2.84 1.79 -32.22
CA LYS A 121 4.12 2.55 -32.28
C LYS A 121 5.37 1.91 -31.65
N GLU A 122 6.37 1.74 -32.50
CA GLU A 122 7.73 1.29 -32.21
C GLU A 122 8.50 2.32 -31.34
N ASP A 123 8.24 2.39 -30.04
CA ASP A 123 9.12 3.09 -29.11
C ASP A 123 9.68 2.09 -28.07
N GLU A 124 10.87 1.59 -28.39
CA GLU A 124 11.94 1.10 -27.51
C GLU A 124 11.53 0.67 -26.07
N LEU A 125 11.00 -0.56 -25.92
CA LEU A 125 10.86 -1.21 -24.62
C LEU A 125 12.21 -1.78 -24.16
N THR A 126 13.09 -0.92 -23.64
CA THR A 126 14.22 -1.36 -22.83
C THR A 126 13.81 -1.35 -21.36
N PHE A 127 13.81 -2.51 -20.72
CA PHE A 127 13.71 -2.58 -19.26
C PHE A 127 15.03 -2.09 -18.67
N SER A 128 15.11 -0.80 -18.35
CA SER A 128 16.25 -0.25 -17.62
C SER A 128 16.17 -0.68 -16.15
N ASP A 129 17.12 -1.53 -15.73
CA ASP A 129 17.44 -1.74 -14.31
C ASP A 129 17.93 -0.39 -13.72
N GLY A 130 17.02 0.37 -13.11
CA GLY A 130 17.29 1.71 -12.59
C GLY A 130 16.75 1.89 -11.19
N GLY A 131 17.62 1.74 -10.19
CA GLY A 131 17.32 2.04 -8.80
C GLY A 131 16.81 3.47 -8.62
N ALA A 132 15.75 3.60 -7.84
CA ALA A 132 15.15 4.88 -7.46
C ALA A 132 16.16 5.75 -6.70
N THR A 133 16.75 6.73 -7.38
CA THR A 133 17.27 7.95 -6.76
C THR A 133 16.75 9.13 -7.55
N GLY A 134 15.78 9.83 -6.97
CA GLY A 134 15.24 11.06 -7.52
C GLY A 134 16.24 12.20 -7.35
N VAL A 135 16.47 12.96 -8.41
CA VAL A 135 17.02 14.32 -8.33
C VAL A 135 16.19 15.23 -9.22
N HIS A 136 15.63 16.25 -8.56
CA HIS A 136 14.81 17.32 -9.10
C HIS A 136 15.40 17.97 -10.36
N GLY A 137 14.55 18.18 -11.35
CA GLY A 137 14.84 19.05 -12.50
C GLY A 137 15.02 20.50 -12.06
N ALA A 138 16.24 21.01 -12.24
CA ALA A 138 16.51 22.45 -12.25
C ALA A 138 16.25 22.98 -13.67
N ALA A 139 15.26 23.86 -13.81
CA ALA A 139 15.09 24.68 -14.99
C ALA A 139 16.13 25.81 -15.01
N PRO A 140 16.61 26.26 -16.19
CA PRO A 140 17.04 27.63 -16.33
C PRO A 140 16.16 28.41 -17.32
N ALA A 141 15.75 29.57 -16.81
CA ALA A 141 15.14 30.70 -17.47
C ALA A 141 15.88 31.14 -18.75
N GLY A 142 15.13 31.69 -19.70
CA GLY A 142 15.67 32.30 -20.90
C GLY A 142 16.45 33.58 -20.63
N ALA A 143 17.36 33.92 -21.54
CA ALA A 143 17.86 35.28 -21.75
C ALA A 143 18.52 35.42 -23.14
N LYS A 144 17.93 36.30 -23.95
CA LYS A 144 18.48 37.22 -24.96
C LYS A 144 19.71 36.82 -25.81
N GLY A 145 19.53 37.00 -27.11
CA GLY A 145 20.55 37.26 -28.13
C GLY A 145 19.86 37.67 -29.42
#